data_AF-A0A933SEX8-F1
#
_entry.id   AF-A0A933SEX8-F1
#
_cell.length_a   1.000
_cell.length_b   1.000
_cell.length_c   1.000
_cell.angle_alpha   90.00
_cell.angle_beta   90.00
_cell.angle_gamma   90.00
#
_symmetry.space_group_name_H-M   'P 1'
#
loop_
_entity.id
_entity.type
_entity.pdbx_description
1 polymer ?
#
loop_
_entity_poly.entity_id
_entity_poly.type
_entity_poly.pdbx_seq_one_letter_code
_entity_poly.pdbx_strand_id
1 'polypeptide(L)'
;MLEAIEATQRRIEFAESLAGASPVATVASEIALAKELQVRANSAYGAGQYYMAGRATMDARGHADRAIAMIKGLPDPERVALQLERTQDELERAQERLADCAEPRAQSLLNAARDMKGRADGAFDSRRYLAALQLSNAARERIQKALRICQVYEASQADAQRALQRTDEVISRARERISVGATPQERQLFASAEALQADAQTEYQRGHYESALRMTLVARVRAKRLQR
;
A
#
# COMPACT_ATOMS: atom_id res chain seq x y z
N MET A 1 34.24 -6.82 -4.50
CA MET A 1 33.73 -6.28 -5.79
C MET A 1 33.84 -7.32 -6.90
N LEU A 2 35.03 -7.88 -7.17
CA LEU A 2 35.21 -8.93 -8.18
C LEU A 2 34.23 -10.11 -8.01
N GLU A 3 34.10 -10.63 -6.78
CA GLU A 3 33.12 -11.69 -6.46
C GLU A 3 31.67 -11.31 -6.83
N ALA A 4 31.29 -10.03 -6.69
CA ALA A 4 29.96 -9.56 -7.02
C ALA A 4 29.74 -9.52 -8.54
N ILE A 5 30.76 -9.11 -9.30
CA ILE A 5 30.77 -9.13 -10.76
C ILE A 5 30.61 -10.58 -11.25
N GLU A 6 31.40 -11.51 -10.71
CA GLU A 6 31.30 -12.93 -11.07
C GLU A 6 29.95 -13.55 -10.69
N ALA A 7 29.42 -13.21 -9.50
CA ALA A 7 28.10 -13.67 -9.10
C ALA A 7 26.99 -13.15 -10.02
N THR A 8 27.12 -11.93 -10.55
CA THR A 8 26.20 -11.39 -11.55
C THR A 8 26.35 -12.10 -12.89
N GLN A 9 27.58 -12.40 -13.33
CA GLN A 9 27.83 -13.17 -14.55
C GLN A 9 27.15 -14.54 -14.51
N ARG A 10 27.36 -15.31 -13.42
CA ARG A 10 26.68 -16.61 -13.22
C ARG A 10 25.16 -16.50 -13.25
N ARG A 11 24.62 -15.36 -12.81
CA ARG A 11 23.18 -15.11 -12.81
C ARG A 11 22.64 -14.84 -14.21
N ILE A 12 23.38 -14.11 -15.03
CA ILE A 12 23.06 -13.86 -16.44
C ILE A 12 23.08 -15.18 -17.20
N GLU A 13 24.12 -15.99 -17.03
CA GLU A 13 24.24 -17.32 -17.63
C GLU A 13 23.08 -18.23 -17.23
N PHE A 14 22.67 -18.18 -15.95
CA PHE A 14 21.49 -18.90 -15.50
C PHE A 14 20.21 -18.41 -16.19
N ALA A 15 20.02 -17.10 -16.35
CA ALA A 15 18.88 -16.55 -17.10
C ALA A 15 18.87 -17.01 -18.56
N GLU A 16 20.02 -17.02 -19.23
CA GLU A 16 20.19 -17.54 -20.60
C GLU A 16 19.83 -19.03 -20.68
N SER A 17 20.33 -19.82 -19.73
CA SER A 17 20.04 -21.26 -19.69
C SER A 17 18.54 -21.55 -19.53
N LEU A 18 17.81 -20.71 -18.78
CA LEU A 18 16.36 -20.82 -18.62
C LEU A 18 15.59 -20.34 -19.86
N ALA A 19 16.10 -19.35 -20.58
CA ALA A 19 15.46 -18.79 -21.78
C ALA A 19 15.50 -19.76 -22.97
N GLY A 20 16.52 -20.62 -23.04
CA GLY A 20 16.71 -21.54 -24.15
C GLY A 20 17.06 -20.83 -25.46
N ALA A 21 16.87 -21.51 -26.59
CA ALA A 21 17.35 -21.03 -27.90
C ALA A 21 16.50 -19.90 -28.52
N SER A 22 15.21 -19.81 -28.17
CA SER A 22 14.27 -18.83 -28.73
C SER A 22 13.41 -18.19 -27.64
N PRO A 23 13.99 -17.30 -26.82
CA PRO A 23 13.24 -16.60 -25.79
C PRO A 23 12.21 -15.64 -26.39
N VAL A 24 11.16 -15.36 -25.61
CA VAL A 24 10.22 -14.26 -25.89
C VAL A 24 11.01 -12.95 -25.98
N ALA A 25 10.64 -12.06 -26.92
CA ALA A 25 11.38 -10.84 -27.23
C ALA A 25 11.70 -9.97 -26.00
N THR A 26 10.78 -9.87 -25.03
CA THR A 26 10.99 -9.12 -23.78
C THR A 26 12.06 -9.75 -22.89
N VAL A 27 12.05 -11.08 -22.73
CA VAL A 27 13.07 -11.83 -21.98
C VAL A 27 14.43 -11.68 -22.66
N ALA A 28 14.47 -11.77 -23.99
CA ALA A 28 15.69 -11.57 -24.77
C ALA A 28 16.30 -10.18 -24.55
N SER A 29 15.44 -9.15 -24.53
CA SER A 29 15.84 -7.75 -24.30
C SER A 29 16.42 -7.54 -22.90
N GLU A 30 15.80 -8.09 -21.85
CA GLU A 30 16.33 -8.01 -20.47
C GLU A 30 17.69 -8.69 -20.35
N ILE A 31 17.85 -9.89 -20.93
CA ILE A 31 19.14 -10.61 -20.93
C ILE A 31 20.22 -9.79 -21.68
N ALA A 32 19.88 -9.20 -22.83
CA ALA A 32 20.81 -8.39 -23.61
C ALA A 32 21.31 -7.16 -22.82
N LEU A 33 20.40 -6.45 -22.15
CA LEU A 33 20.74 -5.31 -21.30
C LEU A 33 21.61 -5.73 -20.12
N ALA A 34 21.30 -6.86 -19.48
CA ALA A 34 22.11 -7.40 -18.39
C ALA A 34 23.57 -7.65 -18.84
N LYS A 35 23.76 -8.23 -20.03
CA LYS A 35 25.09 -8.48 -20.61
C LYS A 35 25.85 -7.21 -20.93
N GLU A 36 25.18 -6.22 -21.53
CA GLU A 36 25.80 -4.93 -21.83
C GLU A 36 26.32 -4.25 -20.55
N LEU A 37 25.49 -4.21 -19.51
CA LEU A 37 25.84 -3.63 -18.21
C LEU A 37 26.96 -4.43 -17.52
N GLN A 38 26.98 -5.75 -17.66
CA GLN A 38 28.05 -6.59 -17.14
C GLN A 38 29.41 -6.31 -17.82
N VAL A 39 29.42 -6.10 -19.14
CA VAL A 39 30.61 -5.65 -19.86
C VAL A 39 31.08 -4.29 -19.35
N ARG A 40 30.14 -3.34 -19.17
CA ARG A 40 30.45 -2.01 -18.60
C ARG A 40 31.03 -2.11 -17.18
N ALA A 41 30.50 -3.01 -16.34
CA ALA A 41 31.00 -3.26 -15.00
C ALA A 41 32.44 -3.79 -15.01
N ASN A 42 32.74 -4.76 -15.88
CA ASN A 42 34.09 -5.30 -16.05
C ASN A 42 35.09 -4.22 -16.49
N SER A 43 34.74 -3.42 -17.50
CA SER A 43 35.59 -2.34 -18.00
C SER A 43 35.87 -1.28 -16.93
N ALA A 44 34.83 -0.85 -16.19
CA ALA A 44 34.98 0.10 -15.11
C ALA A 44 35.84 -0.44 -13.96
N TYR A 45 35.70 -1.73 -13.63
CA TYR A 45 36.53 -2.39 -12.61
C TYR A 45 38.01 -2.41 -13.01
N GLY A 46 38.31 -2.81 -14.26
CA GLY A 46 39.68 -2.82 -14.78
C GLY A 46 40.32 -1.43 -14.82
N ALA A 47 39.52 -0.37 -15.00
CA ALA A 47 39.95 1.02 -14.94
C ALA A 47 40.06 1.60 -13.51
N GLY A 48 39.83 0.80 -12.46
CA GLY A 48 39.84 1.26 -11.06
C GLY A 48 38.63 2.12 -10.66
N GLN A 49 37.61 2.22 -11.52
CA GLN A 49 36.39 3.01 -11.28
C GLN A 49 35.36 2.19 -10.49
N TYR A 50 35.71 1.82 -9.26
CA TYR A 50 34.94 0.83 -8.48
C TYR A 50 33.47 1.23 -8.22
N TYR A 51 33.18 2.52 -8.00
CA TYR A 51 31.79 2.98 -7.83
C TYR A 51 30.94 2.69 -9.08
N MET A 52 31.46 3.03 -10.26
CA MET A 52 30.78 2.79 -11.53
C MET A 52 30.63 1.29 -11.80
N ALA A 53 31.66 0.50 -11.50
CA ALA A 53 31.59 -0.96 -11.59
C ALA A 53 30.50 -1.54 -10.68
N GLY A 54 30.40 -1.06 -9.44
CA GLY A 54 29.39 -1.47 -8.48
C GLY A 54 27.97 -1.19 -8.97
N ARG A 55 27.73 0.03 -9.45
CA ARG A 55 26.42 0.42 -10.00
C ARG A 55 26.04 -0.45 -11.21
N ALA A 56 26.91 -0.57 -12.20
CA ALA A 56 26.65 -1.38 -13.39
C ALA A 56 26.41 -2.87 -13.05
N THR A 57 27.11 -3.40 -12.04
CA THR A 57 26.90 -4.78 -11.53
C THR A 57 25.52 -4.97 -10.93
N MET A 58 25.02 -3.99 -10.18
CA MET A 58 23.67 -4.03 -9.60
C MET A 58 22.60 -3.93 -10.69
N ASP A 59 22.76 -3.00 -11.63
CA ASP A 59 21.83 -2.81 -12.74
C ASP A 59 21.75 -4.08 -13.60
N ALA A 60 22.92 -4.65 -13.97
CA ALA A 60 23.01 -5.91 -14.73
C ALA A 60 22.27 -7.06 -14.02
N ARG A 61 22.45 -7.16 -12.69
CA ARG A 61 21.78 -8.18 -11.87
C ARG A 61 20.27 -7.98 -11.84
N GLY A 62 19.79 -6.74 -11.77
CA GLY A 62 18.36 -6.42 -11.82
C GLY A 62 17.69 -6.89 -13.11
N HIS A 63 18.32 -6.60 -14.26
CA HIS A 63 17.86 -7.09 -15.57
C HIS A 63 17.84 -8.63 -15.64
N ALA A 64 18.88 -9.30 -15.14
CA ALA A 64 18.92 -10.77 -15.10
C ALA A 64 17.80 -11.36 -14.21
N ASP A 65 17.56 -10.78 -13.03
CA ASP A 65 16.49 -11.23 -12.13
C ASP A 65 15.09 -10.98 -12.71
N ARG A 66 14.87 -9.89 -13.46
CA ARG A 66 13.64 -9.65 -14.22
C ARG A 66 13.41 -10.69 -15.31
N ALA A 67 14.42 -11.00 -16.12
CA ALA A 67 14.33 -12.04 -17.13
C ALA A 67 13.93 -13.40 -16.51
N ILE A 68 14.57 -13.77 -15.40
CA ILE A 68 14.26 -15.00 -14.66
C ILE A 68 12.83 -14.97 -14.12
N ALA A 69 12.37 -13.84 -13.59
CA ALA A 69 11.01 -13.69 -13.09
C ALA A 69 9.97 -13.88 -14.22
N MET A 70 10.20 -13.25 -15.38
CA MET A 70 9.34 -13.41 -16.56
C MET A 70 9.25 -14.87 -17.01
N ILE A 71 10.40 -15.56 -17.14
CA ILE A 71 10.43 -16.97 -17.55
C ILE A 71 9.67 -17.87 -16.57
N LYS A 72 9.77 -17.59 -15.26
CA LYS A 72 9.14 -18.38 -14.21
C LYS A 72 7.71 -17.97 -13.87
N GLY A 73 7.15 -16.95 -14.53
CA GLY A 73 5.84 -16.38 -14.18
C GLY A 73 5.80 -15.79 -12.76
N LEU A 74 6.93 -15.33 -12.25
CA LEU A 74 7.05 -14.71 -10.93
C LEU A 74 6.75 -13.20 -11.02
N PRO A 75 6.37 -12.56 -9.89
CA PRO A 75 6.25 -11.11 -9.84
C PRO A 75 7.56 -10.42 -10.20
N ASP A 76 7.46 -9.30 -10.91
CA ASP A 76 8.59 -8.42 -11.22
C ASP A 76 9.27 -7.90 -9.94
N PRO A 77 10.59 -8.11 -9.75
CA PRO A 77 11.33 -7.69 -8.58
C PRO A 77 11.19 -6.20 -8.25
N GLU A 78 11.24 -5.30 -9.23
CA GLU A 78 11.13 -3.85 -8.98
C GLU A 78 9.75 -3.49 -8.46
N ARG A 79 8.72 -4.06 -9.07
CA ARG A 79 7.34 -3.92 -8.57
C ARG A 79 7.19 -4.46 -7.15
N VAL A 80 7.83 -5.57 -6.80
CA VAL A 80 7.79 -6.11 -5.43
C VAL A 80 8.50 -5.18 -4.46
N ALA A 81 9.68 -4.64 -4.82
CA ALA A 81 10.39 -3.65 -4.00
C ALA A 81 9.51 -2.43 -3.68
N LEU A 82 8.83 -1.88 -4.70
CA LEU A 82 7.90 -0.77 -4.52
C LEU A 82 6.71 -1.12 -3.61
N GLN A 83 6.21 -2.37 -3.64
CA GLN A 83 5.17 -2.79 -2.69
C GLN A 83 5.70 -2.89 -1.25
N LEU A 84 6.96 -3.29 -1.06
CA LEU A 84 7.58 -3.34 0.26
C LEU A 84 7.77 -1.94 0.83
N GLU A 85 8.26 -1.00 0.04
CA GLU A 85 8.38 0.42 0.42
C GLU A 85 7.03 0.99 0.84
N ARG A 86 5.98 0.84 0.00
CA ARG A 86 4.62 1.27 0.36
C ARG A 86 4.10 0.64 1.64
N THR A 87 4.44 -0.63 1.90
CA THR A 87 4.06 -1.31 3.14
C THR A 87 4.78 -0.71 4.35
N GLN A 88 6.04 -0.29 4.19
CA GLN A 88 6.79 0.42 5.21
C GLN A 88 6.12 1.77 5.54
N ASP A 89 5.80 2.56 4.52
CA ASP A 89 5.13 3.87 4.70
C ASP A 89 3.76 3.72 5.36
N GLU A 90 3.00 2.68 5.01
CA GLU A 90 1.72 2.37 5.66
C GLU A 90 1.91 1.99 7.13
N LEU A 91 2.99 1.25 7.45
CA LEU A 91 3.29 0.82 8.81
C LEU A 91 3.70 1.99 9.71
N GLU A 92 4.53 2.90 9.20
CA GLU A 92 4.98 4.10 9.91
C GLU A 92 3.79 5.01 10.22
N ARG A 93 2.97 5.33 9.21
CA ARG A 93 1.73 6.12 9.41
C ARG A 93 0.76 5.45 10.37
N ALA A 94 0.63 4.12 10.32
CA ALA A 94 -0.23 3.40 11.24
C ALA A 94 0.30 3.44 12.67
N GLN A 95 1.62 3.40 12.86
CA GLN A 95 2.24 3.50 14.18
C GLN A 95 1.98 4.87 14.82
N GLU A 96 2.15 5.96 14.07
CA GLU A 96 1.84 7.31 14.55
C GLU A 96 0.37 7.43 14.97
N ARG A 97 -0.54 6.91 14.15
CA ARG A 97 -1.98 7.00 14.38
C ARG A 97 -2.50 6.15 15.53
N LEU A 98 -1.82 5.04 15.80
CA LEU A 98 -2.19 4.13 16.87
C LEU A 98 -1.51 4.51 18.19
N ALA A 99 -0.69 5.56 18.24
CA ALA A 99 0.04 5.98 19.43
C ALA A 99 -0.87 6.21 20.66
N ASP A 100 -2.05 6.80 20.45
CA ASP A 100 -3.03 7.07 21.50
C ASP A 100 -4.10 5.97 21.65
N CYS A 101 -4.03 4.90 20.84
CA CYS A 101 -5.01 3.82 20.91
C CYS A 101 -4.63 2.81 22.00
N ALA A 102 -5.35 2.83 23.11
CA ALA A 102 -5.13 1.91 24.24
C ALA A 102 -5.64 0.47 24.01
N GLU A 103 -6.14 0.13 22.82
CA GLU A 103 -6.72 -1.19 22.54
C GLU A 103 -5.63 -2.26 22.27
N PRO A 104 -5.44 -3.24 23.18
CA PRO A 104 -4.32 -4.19 23.08
C PRO A 104 -4.35 -5.03 21.81
N ARG A 105 -5.56 -5.32 21.28
CA ARG A 105 -5.73 -6.08 20.05
C ARG A 105 -5.19 -5.33 18.83
N ALA A 106 -5.34 -4.01 18.78
CA ALA A 106 -4.80 -3.19 17.69
C ALA A 106 -3.27 -3.19 17.70
N GLN A 107 -2.67 -3.04 18.89
CA GLN A 107 -1.21 -3.09 19.05
C GLN A 107 -0.63 -4.45 18.65
N SER A 108 -1.30 -5.55 19.03
CA SER A 108 -0.92 -6.90 18.63
C SER A 108 -0.90 -7.08 17.11
N LEU A 109 -1.91 -6.54 16.41
CA LEU A 109 -1.97 -6.57 14.94
C LEU A 109 -0.87 -5.74 14.29
N LEU A 110 -0.55 -4.56 14.83
CA LEU A 110 0.54 -3.73 14.33
C LEU A 110 1.91 -4.41 14.51
N ASN A 111 2.15 -5.03 15.65
CA ASN A 111 3.38 -5.80 15.88
C ASN A 111 3.49 -6.99 14.91
N ALA A 112 2.41 -7.73 14.70
CA ALA A 112 2.39 -8.81 13.72
C ALA A 112 2.64 -8.31 12.28
N ALA A 113 2.14 -7.12 11.92
CA ALA A 113 2.44 -6.50 10.64
C ALA A 113 3.93 -6.16 10.49
N ARG A 114 4.56 -5.65 11.55
CA ARG A 114 6.01 -5.35 11.59
C ARG A 114 6.85 -6.61 11.39
N ASP A 115 6.51 -7.69 12.08
CA ASP A 115 7.20 -8.98 11.91
C ASP A 115 7.02 -9.53 10.49
N MET A 116 5.81 -9.42 9.91
CA MET A 116 5.56 -9.83 8.53
C MET A 116 6.37 -9.00 7.54
N LYS A 117 6.49 -7.68 7.75
CA LYS A 117 7.33 -6.79 6.94
C LYS A 117 8.80 -7.19 7.00
N GLY A 118 9.36 -7.39 8.19
CA GLY A 118 10.75 -7.85 8.33
C GLY A 118 11.01 -9.20 7.65
N ARG A 119 10.05 -10.13 7.71
CA ARG A 119 10.12 -11.40 6.97
C ARG A 119 9.99 -11.21 5.45
N ALA A 120 9.19 -10.23 5.02
CA ALA A 120 9.04 -9.89 3.60
C ALA A 120 10.34 -9.35 3.03
N ASP A 121 11.03 -8.48 3.77
CA ASP A 121 12.35 -7.95 3.41
C ASP A 121 13.39 -9.06 3.30
N GLY A 122 13.49 -9.93 4.32
CA GLY A 122 14.40 -11.08 4.24
C GLY A 122 14.07 -12.05 3.10
N ALA A 123 12.79 -12.21 2.73
CA ALA A 123 12.40 -12.99 1.57
C ALA A 123 12.80 -12.30 0.25
N PHE A 124 12.71 -10.98 0.18
CA PHE A 124 13.13 -10.19 -0.97
C PHE A 124 14.65 -10.27 -1.17
N ASP A 125 15.44 -10.12 -0.10
CA ASP A 125 16.90 -10.24 -0.14
C ASP A 125 17.33 -11.64 -0.58
N SER A 126 16.57 -12.66 -0.19
CA SER A 126 16.73 -14.05 -0.63
C SER A 126 16.17 -14.32 -2.04
N ARG A 127 15.71 -13.29 -2.77
CA ARG A 127 15.10 -13.35 -4.11
C ARG A 127 13.86 -14.24 -4.21
N ARG A 128 13.14 -14.43 -3.10
CA ARG A 128 11.86 -15.15 -3.03
C ARG A 128 10.71 -14.16 -3.20
N TYR A 129 10.65 -13.52 -4.37
CA TYR A 129 9.78 -12.37 -4.65
C TYR A 129 8.28 -12.63 -4.42
N LEU A 130 7.79 -13.82 -4.79
CA LEU A 130 6.39 -14.19 -4.53
C LEU A 130 6.08 -14.24 -3.03
N ALA A 131 6.98 -14.84 -2.24
CA ALA A 131 6.81 -14.91 -0.79
C ALA A 131 6.91 -13.52 -0.14
N ALA A 132 7.84 -12.68 -0.60
CA ALA A 132 7.96 -11.29 -0.16
C ALA A 132 6.66 -10.51 -0.41
N LEU A 133 6.10 -10.61 -1.62
CA LEU A 133 4.85 -9.95 -1.97
C LEU A 133 3.66 -10.45 -1.13
N GLN A 134 3.55 -11.76 -0.90
CA GLN A 134 2.51 -12.33 -0.06
C GLN A 134 2.59 -11.84 1.39
N LEU A 135 3.80 -11.78 1.96
CA LEU A 135 4.03 -11.26 3.31
C LEU A 135 3.72 -9.76 3.41
N SER A 136 4.11 -8.97 2.41
CA SER A 136 3.75 -7.55 2.30
C SER A 136 2.24 -7.33 2.28
N ASN A 137 1.50 -8.10 1.47
CA ASN A 137 0.04 -8.02 1.42
C ASN A 137 -0.60 -8.38 2.76
N ALA A 138 -0.11 -9.44 3.41
CA ALA A 138 -0.58 -9.85 4.73
C ALA A 138 -0.31 -8.78 5.79
N ALA A 139 0.85 -8.13 5.77
CA ALA A 139 1.19 -7.03 6.68
C ALA A 139 0.20 -5.85 6.52
N ARG A 140 -0.08 -5.42 5.28
CA ARG A 140 -1.06 -4.36 5.00
C ARG A 140 -2.46 -4.71 5.48
N GLU A 141 -2.89 -5.96 5.30
CA GLU A 141 -4.18 -6.42 5.83
C GLU A 141 -4.26 -6.30 7.37
N ARG A 142 -3.16 -6.61 8.08
CA ARG A 142 -3.08 -6.45 9.54
C ARG A 142 -3.10 -4.98 9.96
N ILE A 143 -2.37 -4.10 9.25
CA ILE A 143 -2.40 -2.65 9.45
C ILE A 143 -3.84 -2.12 9.34
N GLN A 144 -4.53 -2.47 8.25
CA GLN A 144 -5.93 -2.04 8.01
C GLN A 144 -6.91 -2.59 9.04
N LYS A 145 -6.65 -3.78 9.61
CA LYS A 145 -7.44 -4.32 10.74
C LYS A 145 -7.18 -3.55 12.03
N ALA A 146 -5.93 -3.21 12.33
CA ALA A 146 -5.56 -2.44 13.52
C ALA A 146 -6.19 -1.04 13.50
N LEU A 147 -6.06 -0.32 12.38
CA LEU A 147 -6.64 1.02 12.20
C LEU A 147 -8.16 1.03 12.39
N ARG A 148 -8.86 0.02 11.85
CA ARG A 148 -10.32 -0.13 12.01
C ARG A 148 -10.75 -0.33 13.46
N ILE A 149 -9.98 -1.08 14.24
CA ILE A 149 -10.29 -1.33 15.66
C ILE A 149 -10.29 -0.02 16.44
N CYS A 150 -9.31 0.85 16.16
CA CYS A 150 -9.19 2.16 16.81
C CYS A 150 -10.03 3.25 16.15
N GLN A 151 -10.84 2.91 15.13
CA GLN A 151 -11.63 3.85 14.33
C GLN A 151 -10.80 4.99 13.71
N VAL A 152 -9.51 4.75 13.49
CA VAL A 152 -8.61 5.71 12.86
C VAL A 152 -8.76 5.55 11.35
N TYR A 153 -9.54 6.44 10.73
CA TYR A 153 -9.71 6.51 9.29
C TYR A 153 -8.82 7.61 8.72
N GLU A 154 -8.02 7.28 7.71
CA GLU A 154 -7.35 8.27 6.86
C GLU A 154 -8.42 8.92 5.96
N ALA A 155 -9.07 9.97 6.45
CA ALA A 155 -10.07 10.66 5.66
C ALA A 155 -9.36 11.55 4.62
N SER A 156 -9.19 11.06 3.39
CA SER A 156 -8.82 11.97 2.31
C SER A 156 -9.95 13.00 2.10
N GLN A 157 -9.62 14.15 1.51
CA GLN A 157 -10.62 15.12 1.07
C GLN A 157 -11.72 14.44 0.23
N ALA A 158 -11.33 13.55 -0.70
CA ALA A 158 -12.26 12.82 -1.54
C ALA A 158 -13.15 11.84 -0.76
N ASP A 159 -12.66 11.24 0.33
CA ASP A 159 -13.45 10.37 1.20
C ASP A 159 -14.45 11.16 2.03
N ALA A 160 -14.00 12.26 2.63
CA ALA A 160 -14.86 13.17 3.37
C ALA A 160 -15.96 13.76 2.46
N GLN A 161 -15.61 14.20 1.24
CA GLN A 161 -16.58 14.74 0.28
C GLN A 161 -17.63 13.70 -0.13
N ARG A 162 -17.21 12.49 -0.52
CA ARG A 162 -18.14 11.40 -0.87
C ARG A 162 -19.03 11.01 0.30
N ALA A 163 -18.48 11.03 1.51
CA ALA A 163 -19.25 10.73 2.71
C ALA A 163 -20.29 11.82 3.00
N LEU A 164 -19.94 13.10 2.87
CA LEU A 164 -20.88 14.21 3.03
C LEU A 164 -22.07 14.08 2.06
N GLN A 165 -21.80 13.93 0.76
CA GLN A 165 -22.84 13.80 -0.28
C GLN A 165 -23.83 12.65 0.00
N ARG A 166 -23.29 11.46 0.30
CA ARG A 166 -24.15 10.29 0.62
C ARG A 166 -24.96 10.49 1.89
N THR A 167 -24.45 11.25 2.86
CA THR A 167 -25.20 11.55 4.08
C THR A 167 -26.32 12.56 3.81
N ASP A 168 -26.07 13.57 2.96
CA ASP A 168 -27.09 14.53 2.54
C ASP A 168 -28.28 13.82 1.85
N GLU A 169 -28.02 12.84 0.98
CA GLU A 169 -29.06 12.00 0.35
C GLU A 169 -29.89 11.19 1.36
N VAL A 170 -29.26 10.70 2.42
CA VAL A 170 -29.95 9.94 3.48
C VAL A 170 -30.80 10.87 4.34
N ILE A 171 -30.28 12.06 4.68
CA ILE A 171 -31.01 13.08 5.44
C ILE A 171 -32.21 13.58 4.63
N SER A 172 -32.07 13.82 3.33
CA SER A 172 -33.19 14.23 2.46
C SER A 172 -34.34 13.22 2.51
N ARG A 173 -34.05 11.93 2.36
CA ARG A 173 -35.07 10.86 2.48
C ARG A 173 -35.67 10.75 3.87
N ALA A 174 -34.86 10.94 4.92
CA ALA A 174 -35.37 10.95 6.29
C ALA A 174 -36.32 12.14 6.54
N ARG A 175 -36.03 13.30 5.93
CA ARG A 175 -36.88 14.50 6.00
C ARG A 175 -38.27 14.27 5.42
N GLU A 176 -38.35 13.62 4.27
CA GLU A 176 -39.61 13.25 3.61
C GLU A 176 -40.46 12.31 4.48
N ARG A 177 -39.83 11.41 5.25
CA ARG A 177 -40.55 10.52 6.16
C ARG A 177 -41.04 11.26 7.41
N ILE A 178 -40.23 12.17 7.94
CA ILE A 178 -40.56 12.91 9.17
C ILE A 178 -41.69 13.92 8.97
N SER A 179 -41.86 14.45 7.76
CA SER A 179 -42.98 15.35 7.46
C SER A 179 -44.34 14.66 7.59
N VAL A 180 -44.39 13.32 7.60
CA VAL A 180 -45.60 12.51 7.78
C VAL A 180 -45.64 11.91 9.18
N GLY A 181 -46.03 12.72 10.18
CA GLY A 181 -46.44 12.20 11.49
C GLY A 181 -45.31 11.73 12.43
N ALA A 182 -44.15 12.39 12.42
CA ALA A 182 -43.05 12.04 13.33
C ALA A 182 -43.34 12.32 14.81
N THR A 183 -42.93 11.37 15.65
CA THR A 183 -42.89 11.53 17.11
C THR A 183 -41.90 12.65 17.52
N PRO A 184 -42.04 13.22 18.72
CA PRO A 184 -41.07 14.20 19.24
C PRO A 184 -39.64 13.64 19.28
N GLN A 185 -39.48 12.36 19.59
CA GLN A 185 -38.18 11.69 19.65
C GLN A 185 -37.53 11.56 18.26
N GLU A 186 -38.30 11.22 17.23
CA GLU A 186 -37.82 11.17 15.85
C GLU A 186 -37.41 12.55 15.34
N ARG A 187 -38.18 13.59 15.69
CA ARG A 187 -37.84 15.00 15.38
C ARG A 187 -36.53 15.42 16.03
N GLN A 188 -36.33 15.08 17.30
CA GLN A 188 -35.07 15.38 18.01
C GLN A 188 -33.88 14.62 17.39
N LEU A 189 -34.06 13.35 17.06
CA LEU A 189 -33.01 12.54 16.44
C LEU A 189 -32.62 13.09 15.05
N PHE A 190 -33.60 13.56 14.29
CA PHE A 190 -33.39 14.19 12.99
C PHE A 190 -32.69 15.54 13.09
N ALA A 191 -33.17 16.45 13.94
CA ALA A 191 -32.51 17.74 14.18
C ALA A 191 -31.04 17.55 14.60
N SER A 192 -30.77 16.52 15.39
CA SER A 192 -29.40 16.18 15.78
C SER A 192 -28.55 15.60 14.65
N ALA A 193 -29.15 14.88 13.70
CA ALA A 193 -28.46 14.44 12.49
C ALA A 193 -28.12 15.62 11.57
N GLU A 194 -29.04 16.59 11.42
CA GLU A 194 -28.81 17.80 10.63
C GLU A 194 -27.70 18.68 11.23
N ALA A 195 -27.71 18.88 12.55
CA ALA A 195 -26.65 19.63 13.23
C ALA A 195 -25.26 19.01 13.01
N LEU A 196 -25.14 17.69 13.22
CA LEU A 196 -23.87 16.99 12.98
C LEU A 196 -23.40 17.05 11.53
N GLN A 197 -24.32 17.03 10.56
CA GLN A 197 -23.96 17.16 9.16
C GLN A 197 -23.50 18.58 8.81
N ALA A 198 -24.12 19.61 9.38
CA ALA A 198 -23.69 21.00 9.22
C ALA A 198 -22.30 21.24 9.83
N ASP A 199 -22.03 20.70 11.02
CA ASP A 199 -20.71 20.75 11.64
C ASP A 199 -19.66 20.02 10.80
N ALA A 200 -20.02 18.85 10.25
CA ALA A 200 -19.14 18.10 9.35
C ALA A 200 -18.76 18.90 8.09
N GLN A 201 -19.72 19.60 7.49
CA GLN A 201 -19.47 20.47 6.33
C GLN A 201 -18.54 21.64 6.68
N THR A 202 -18.72 22.23 7.87
CA THR A 202 -17.86 23.31 8.37
C THR A 202 -16.41 22.83 8.54
N GLU A 203 -16.22 21.67 9.16
CA GLU A 203 -14.89 21.08 9.35
C GLU A 203 -14.22 20.71 8.01
N TYR A 204 -15.00 20.24 7.03
CA TYR A 204 -14.51 19.97 5.69
C TYR A 204 -13.98 21.23 4.99
N GLN A 205 -14.70 22.35 5.11
CA GLN A 205 -14.28 23.64 4.54
C GLN A 205 -13.00 24.18 5.19
N ARG A 206 -12.78 23.85 6.47
CA ARG A 206 -11.55 24.18 7.21
C ARG A 206 -10.37 23.25 6.87
N GLY A 207 -10.57 22.24 6.03
CA GLY A 207 -9.55 21.24 5.70
C GLY A 207 -9.42 20.12 6.75
N HIS A 208 -10.30 20.08 7.77
CA HIS A 208 -10.29 19.05 8.80
C HIS A 208 -11.10 17.81 8.34
N TYR A 209 -10.61 17.14 7.30
CA TYR A 209 -11.33 16.06 6.63
C TYR A 209 -11.66 14.87 7.53
N GLU A 210 -10.82 14.57 8.51
CA GLU A 210 -11.08 13.49 9.47
C GLU A 210 -12.24 13.82 10.41
N SER A 211 -12.24 15.04 10.95
CA SER A 211 -13.32 15.56 11.79
C SER A 211 -14.65 15.55 11.02
N ALA A 212 -14.62 16.06 9.79
CA ALA A 212 -15.75 16.03 8.87
C ALA A 212 -16.26 14.60 8.62
N LEU A 213 -15.36 13.66 8.30
CA LEU A 213 -15.74 12.27 8.03
C LEU A 213 -16.38 11.61 9.26
N ARG A 214 -15.82 11.85 10.46
CA ARG A 214 -16.36 11.28 11.70
C ARG A 214 -17.77 11.80 11.97
N MET A 215 -17.97 13.11 11.91
CA MET A 215 -19.26 13.76 12.16
C MET A 215 -20.34 13.31 11.17
N THR A 216 -20.02 13.29 9.86
CA THR A 216 -20.99 12.89 8.83
C THR A 216 -21.41 11.41 8.94
N LEU A 217 -20.51 10.53 9.38
CA LEU A 217 -20.87 9.12 9.61
C LEU A 217 -21.84 8.95 10.78
N VAL A 218 -21.66 9.71 11.86
CA VAL A 218 -22.60 9.71 13.00
C VAL A 218 -23.97 10.27 12.57
N ALA A 219 -23.98 11.38 11.82
CA ALA A 219 -25.21 11.96 11.26
C ALA A 219 -25.98 10.93 10.41
N ARG A 220 -25.29 10.19 9.54
CA ARG A 220 -25.89 9.15 8.70
C ARG A 220 -26.53 8.02 9.49
N VAL A 221 -25.88 7.55 10.57
CA VAL A 221 -26.43 6.50 11.43
C VAL A 221 -27.75 6.96 12.07
N ARG A 222 -27.80 8.21 12.54
CA ARG A 222 -29.02 8.80 13.13
C ARG A 222 -30.13 8.92 12.08
N ALA A 223 -29.81 9.43 10.90
CA ALA A 223 -30.77 9.57 9.80
C ALA A 223 -31.32 8.21 9.32
N LYS A 224 -30.49 7.17 9.23
CA LYS A 224 -30.95 5.81 8.84
C LYS A 224 -31.89 5.15 9.84
N ARG A 225 -31.80 5.48 11.13
CA ARG A 225 -32.72 4.93 12.15
C ARG A 225 -34.16 5.39 11.94
N LEU A 226 -34.35 6.55 11.33
CA LEU A 226 -35.65 7.12 10.99
C LEU A 226 -36.27 6.47 9.75
N GLN A 227 -35.50 5.66 9.00
CA GLN A 227 -35.93 4.99 7.78
C GLN A 227 -36.31 3.52 7.98
N ARG A 228 -36.20 3.01 9.21
CA ARG A 228 -36.71 1.68 9.57
C ARG A 228 -38.18 1.85 9.91
#